data_AF-A0A1V8S8K0-F1
#
_entry.id   AF-A0A1V8S8K0-F1
#
_cell.length_a   1.000
_cell.length_b   1.000
_cell.length_c   1.000
_cell.angle_alpha   90.00
_cell.angle_beta   90.00
_cell.angle_gamma   90.00
#
_symmetry.space_group_name_H-M   'P 1'
#
loop_
_entity.id
_entity.type
_entity.pdbx_description
1 polymer ?
#
loop_
_entity_poly.entity_id
_entity_poly.type
_entity_poly.pdbx_seq_one_letter_code
_entity_poly.pdbx_strand_id
1 'polypeptide(L)'
;MRLYILSLILALFAVLSFAAKTPQRPIVVSYPAGTPDYVIQEAIDAIKNAGGLITHEYKLIKGFAAKVGKEAVTAVQSLNNGAIIEEDQEMSITGS
;
A
#
# COMPACT_ATOMS: atom_id res chain seq x y z
N MET A 1 -16.06 -34.84 24.66
CA MET A 1 -16.69 -33.68 23.98
C MET A 1 -16.08 -32.34 24.34
N ARG A 2 -15.81 -32.04 25.62
CA ARG A 2 -15.26 -30.75 26.09
C ARG A 2 -13.91 -30.35 25.47
N LEU A 3 -13.00 -31.31 25.25
CA LEU A 3 -11.69 -31.05 24.62
C LEU A 3 -11.79 -30.78 23.12
N TYR A 4 -12.68 -31.48 22.40
CA TYR A 4 -12.92 -31.26 20.96
C TYR A 4 -13.52 -29.89 20.69
N ILE A 5 -14.42 -29.43 21.56
CA ILE A 5 -15.01 -28.08 21.49
C ILE A 5 -13.92 -27.02 21.72
N LEU A 6 -13.02 -27.22 22.69
CA LEU A 6 -11.88 -26.31 22.90
C LEU A 6 -10.94 -26.27 21.68
N SER A 7 -10.60 -27.42 21.09
CA SER A 7 -9.76 -27.48 19.89
C SER A 7 -10.41 -26.82 18.68
N LEU A 8 -11.74 -26.96 18.52
CA LEU A 8 -12.49 -26.30 17.45
C LEU A 8 -12.50 -24.78 17.63
N ILE A 9 -12.71 -24.30 18.86
CA ILE A 9 -12.69 -22.87 19.17
C ILE A 9 -11.28 -22.28 18.94
N LEU A 10 -10.23 -23.00 19.33
CA LEU A 10 -8.85 -22.55 19.14
C LEU A 10 -8.46 -22.50 17.66
N ALA A 11 -8.89 -23.49 16.87
CA ALA A 11 -8.72 -23.48 15.42
C ALA A 11 -9.48 -22.31 14.76
N LEU A 12 -10.70 -22.03 15.22
CA LEU A 12 -11.50 -20.90 14.70
C LEU A 12 -10.87 -19.54 15.04
N PHE A 13 -10.35 -19.38 16.26
CA PHE A 13 -9.63 -18.17 16.68
C PHE A 13 -8.34 -17.93 15.90
N ALA A 14 -7.60 -19.00 15.56
CA ALA A 14 -6.39 -18.89 14.75
C ALA A 14 -6.72 -18.38 13.33
N VAL A 15 -7.80 -18.86 12.71
CA VAL A 15 -8.23 -18.39 11.37
C VAL A 15 -8.67 -16.92 11.38
N LEU A 16 -9.39 -16.50 12.44
CA LEU A 16 -9.87 -15.12 12.56
C LEU A 16 -8.75 -14.09 12.74
N SER A 17 -7.62 -14.52 13.31
CA SER A 17 -6.46 -13.65 13.54
C SER A 17 -5.74 -13.22 12.24
N PHE A 18 -5.85 -14.03 11.17
CA PHE A 18 -5.30 -13.72 9.84
C PHE A 18 -6.26 -12.90 8.95
N ALA A 19 -7.53 -12.76 9.33
CA ALA A 19 -8.52 -12.02 8.56
C ALA A 19 -8.49 -10.50 8.81
N ALA A 20 -7.65 -10.02 9.73
CA ALA A 20 -7.51 -8.61 10.01
C ALA A 20 -6.87 -7.90 8.81
N LYS A 21 -7.65 -7.06 8.11
CA LYS A 21 -7.12 -6.18 7.06
C LYS A 21 -6.20 -5.13 7.69
N THR A 22 -4.94 -5.09 7.26
CA THR A 22 -4.01 -4.02 7.63
C THR A 22 -4.62 -2.68 7.22
N PRO A 23 -4.67 -1.65 8.10
CA PRO A 23 -5.11 -0.32 7.73
C PRO A 23 -4.27 0.19 6.55
N GLN A 24 -4.94 0.49 5.44
CA GLN A 24 -4.30 1.03 4.24
C GLN A 24 -4.50 2.54 4.20
N ARG A 25 -3.46 3.28 3.84
CA ARG A 25 -3.52 4.72 3.58
C ARG A 25 -3.29 4.99 2.09
N PRO A 26 -4.00 5.97 1.50
CA PRO A 26 -3.75 6.36 0.12
C PRO A 26 -2.49 7.23 0.07
N ILE A 27 -1.63 6.97 -0.90
CA ILE A 27 -0.39 7.70 -1.13
C ILE A 27 -0.24 8.06 -2.60
N VAL A 28 0.52 9.12 -2.84
CA VAL A 28 1.04 9.48 -4.16
C VAL A 28 2.55 9.37 -4.11
N VAL A 29 3.12 8.66 -5.07
CA VAL A 29 4.57 8.56 -5.28
C VAL A 29 4.92 9.30 -6.55
N SER A 30 5.79 10.30 -6.46
CA SER A 30 6.29 11.08 -7.59
C SER A 30 7.80 10.97 -7.70
N TYR A 31 8.29 10.98 -8.93
CA TYR A 31 9.71 10.84 -9.27
C TYR A 31 10.18 12.02 -10.13
N PRO A 32 11.49 12.32 -10.15
CA PRO A 32 12.07 13.26 -11.09
C PRO A 32 11.77 12.86 -12.54
N ALA A 33 11.58 13.84 -13.43
CA ALA A 33 11.17 13.59 -14.82
C ALA A 33 12.12 12.67 -15.63
N GLY A 34 13.42 12.68 -15.29
CA GLY A 34 14.43 11.83 -15.93
C GLY A 34 14.51 10.39 -15.40
N THR A 35 13.64 10.02 -14.46
CA THR A 35 13.63 8.67 -13.87
C THR A 35 13.25 7.64 -14.94
N PRO A 36 14.08 6.60 -15.17
CA PRO A 36 13.76 5.55 -16.12
C PRO A 36 12.50 4.77 -15.73
N ASP A 37 11.74 4.33 -16.72
CA ASP A 37 10.46 3.64 -16.48
C ASP A 37 10.61 2.34 -15.69
N TYR A 38 11.73 1.62 -15.86
CA TYR A 38 11.99 0.38 -15.12
C TYR A 38 12.05 0.59 -13.61
N VAL A 39 12.52 1.75 -13.13
CA VAL A 39 12.57 2.09 -11.71
C VAL A 39 11.17 2.25 -11.13
N ILE A 40 10.29 2.89 -11.91
CA ILE A 40 8.90 3.11 -11.52
C ILE A 40 8.16 1.77 -11.51
N GLN A 41 8.42 0.91 -12.50
CA GLN A 41 7.86 -0.42 -12.58
C GLN A 41 8.31 -1.30 -11.40
N GLU A 42 9.59 -1.26 -11.04
CA GLU A 42 10.13 -1.98 -9.88
C GLU A 42 9.46 -1.53 -8.57
N ALA A 43 9.22 -0.23 -8.40
CA ALA A 43 8.50 0.30 -7.24
C ALA A 43 7.02 -0.12 -7.21
N ILE A 44 6.35 -0.14 -8.36
CA ILE A 44 4.98 -0.65 -8.51
C ILE A 44 4.91 -2.12 -8.12
N ASP A 45 5.87 -2.92 -8.57
CA ASP A 45 5.92 -4.36 -8.28
C ASP A 45 6.24 -4.61 -6.80
N ALA A 46 7.13 -3.81 -6.20
CA ALA A 46 7.39 -3.84 -4.77
C ALA A 46 6.12 -3.54 -3.93
N ILE A 47 5.34 -2.53 -4.32
CA ILE A 47 4.06 -2.20 -3.68
C ILE A 47 3.07 -3.38 -3.77
N LYS A 48 2.93 -3.98 -4.96
CA LYS A 48 2.02 -5.12 -5.19
C LYS A 48 2.45 -6.33 -4.35
N ASN A 49 3.75 -6.64 -4.33
CA ASN A 49 4.31 -7.75 -3.57
C ASN A 49 4.14 -7.55 -2.05
N ALA A 50 4.16 -6.31 -1.58
CA ALA A 50 3.87 -5.94 -0.19
C ALA A 50 2.36 -5.89 0.14
N GLY A 51 1.48 -6.33 -0.76
CA GLY A 51 0.03 -6.37 -0.57
C GLY A 51 -0.66 -5.00 -0.72
N GLY A 52 0.03 -4.02 -1.30
CA GLY A 52 -0.54 -2.72 -1.68
C GLY A 52 -1.31 -2.79 -3.00
N LEU A 53 -2.13 -1.77 -3.24
CA LEU A 53 -2.98 -1.64 -4.42
C LEU A 53 -2.64 -0.37 -5.19
N ILE A 54 -2.23 -0.48 -6.45
CA ILE A 54 -2.10 0.68 -7.34
C ILE A 54 -3.49 1.18 -7.71
N THR A 55 -3.77 2.45 -7.44
CA THR A 55 -5.06 3.09 -7.76
C THR A 55 -5.00 3.89 -9.04
N HIS A 56 -3.82 4.41 -9.39
CA HIS A 56 -3.64 5.17 -10.63
C HIS A 56 -2.16 5.22 -11.04
N GLU A 57 -1.90 5.20 -12.35
CA GLU A 57 -0.58 5.49 -12.92
C GLU A 57 -0.68 6.77 -13.74
N TYR A 58 0.17 7.76 -13.44
CA TYR A 58 0.08 9.07 -14.07
C TYR A 58 0.75 9.07 -15.44
N LYS A 59 0.10 9.71 -16.42
CA LYS A 59 0.67 9.92 -17.76
C LYS A 59 1.47 11.21 -17.88
N LEU A 60 1.14 12.22 -17.06
CA LEU A 60 1.72 13.57 -17.13
C LEU A 60 2.97 13.73 -16.25
N ILE A 61 3.07 12.98 -15.16
CA ILE A 61 4.20 12.96 -14.24
C ILE A 61 4.75 11.55 -14.12
N LYS A 62 6.03 11.42 -13.76
CA LYS A 62 6.62 10.13 -13.40
C LYS A 62 6.16 9.77 -12.01
N GLY A 63 5.20 8.85 -11.89
CA GLY A 63 4.65 8.48 -10.60
C GLY A 63 3.37 7.67 -10.67
N PHE A 64 2.87 7.28 -9.51
CA PHE A 64 1.64 6.52 -9.35
C PHE A 64 0.98 6.81 -8.00
N ALA A 65 -0.32 6.56 -7.90
CA ALA A 65 -1.07 6.54 -6.66
C ALA A 65 -1.33 5.11 -6.21
N ALA A 66 -1.30 4.87 -4.90
CA ALA A 66 -1.51 3.54 -4.33
C ALA A 66 -2.20 3.60 -2.97
N LYS A 67 -2.83 2.50 -2.56
CA LYS A 67 -3.26 2.23 -1.18
C LYS A 67 -2.31 1.23 -0.57
N VAL A 68 -1.67 1.62 0.54
CA VAL A 68 -0.56 0.87 1.12
C VAL A 68 -0.75 0.68 2.62
N GLY A 69 -0.38 -0.50 3.11
CA GLY A 69 -0.15 -0.72 4.54
C GLY A 69 1.17 -0.08 4.99
N LYS A 70 1.41 -0.04 6.31
CA LYS A 70 2.64 0.54 6.88
C LYS A 70 3.93 -0.09 6.33
N GLU A 71 3.91 -1.39 6.08
CA GLU A 71 5.07 -2.15 5.60
C GLU A 71 5.42 -1.83 4.14
N ALA A 72 4.42 -1.60 3.30
CA ALA A 72 4.61 -1.27 1.88
C ALA A 72 5.24 0.12 1.68
N VAL A 73 5.02 1.07 2.61
CA VAL A 73 5.69 2.39 2.56
C VAL A 73 7.21 2.23 2.74
N THR A 74 7.65 1.36 3.65
CA THR A 74 9.07 1.10 3.90
C THR A 74 9.76 0.49 2.67
N ALA A 75 9.05 -0.38 1.92
CA ALA A 75 9.57 -0.97 0.69
C ALA A 75 9.86 0.07 -0.40
N VAL A 76 8.99 1.08 -0.58
CA VAL A 76 9.24 2.16 -1.56
C VAL A 76 10.32 3.12 -1.07
N GLN A 77 10.40 3.39 0.24
CA GLN A 77 11.48 4.20 0.81
C GLN A 77 12.87 3.61 0.57
N SER A 78 13.00 2.27 0.54
CA SER A 78 14.28 1.63 0.18
C SER A 78 14.65 1.75 -1.29
N LEU A 79 13.68 2.01 -2.17
CA LEU A 79 13.87 2.22 -3.62
C LEU A 79 13.90 3.71 -3.98
N ASN A 80 14.23 4.57 -3.00
CA ASN A 80 14.16 6.01 -3.15
C ASN A 80 15.24 6.56 -4.10
N ASN A 81 14.93 6.52 -5.40
CA ASN A 81 15.67 7.19 -6.48
C ASN A 81 15.27 8.67 -6.62
N GLY A 82 15.21 9.39 -5.49
CA GLY A 82 14.70 10.77 -5.44
C GLY A 82 13.18 10.86 -5.49
N ALA A 83 12.48 9.78 -5.15
CA ALA A 83 11.03 9.72 -5.09
C ALA A 83 10.50 10.51 -3.89
N ILE A 84 9.44 11.28 -4.10
CA ILE A 84 8.68 11.93 -3.04
C ILE A 84 7.41 11.12 -2.81
N ILE A 85 7.19 10.72 -1.56
CA ILE A 85 6.02 9.95 -1.13
C ILE A 85 5.17 10.86 -0.25
N GLU A 86 3.93 11.11 -0.67
CA GLU A 86 2.99 11.98 0.02
C GLU A 86 1.70 11.21 0.34
N GLU A 87 1.03 11.58 1.43
CA GLU A 87 -0.31 11.06 1.73
C GLU A 87 -1.33 11.78 0.85
N ASP A 88 -2.20 11.01 0.19
CA ASP A 88 -3.24 11.57 -0.68
C ASP A 88 -4.35 12.18 0.18
N GLN A 89 -4.71 13.44 -0.10
CA GLN A 89 -5.64 14.21 0.72
C GLN A 89 -6.91 14.56 -0.05
N GLU A 90 -8.03 14.56 0.66
CA GLU A 90 -9.30 15.04 0.11
C GLU A 90 -9.33 16.57 0.06
N MET A 91 -9.72 17.11 -1.08
CA MET A 91 -9.90 18.55 -1.28
C MET A 91 -11.38 18.89 -1.19
N SER A 92 -11.74 19.91 -0.41
CA SER A 92 -13.10 20.43 -0.30
C SER A 92 -13.22 21.83 -0.89
N ILE A 93 -14.38 22.13 -1.47
CA ILE A 93 -14.71 23.49 -1.91
C ILE A 93 -15.32 24.22 -0.71
N THR A 94 -14.61 25.19 -0.16
CA THR A 94 -15.19 26.10 0.83
C THR A 94 -15.92 27.23 0.10
N GLY A 95 -17.23 27.05 -0.11
CA GLY A 95 -18.10 28.09 -0.65
C GLY A 95 -18.82 28.84 0.48
N SER A 96 -18.67 30.17 0.50
CA SER A 96 -19.52 31.12 1.23
C SER A 96 -20.30 31.96 0.22
#